data_AF-A0A6A4XKJ6-F1
#
_entry.id   AF-A0A6A4XKJ6-F1
#
_cell.length_a   1.000
_cell.length_b   1.000
_cell.length_c   1.000
_cell.angle_alpha   90.00
_cell.angle_beta   90.00
_cell.angle_gamma   90.00
#
_symmetry.space_group_name_H-M   'P 1'
#
loop_
_entity.id
_entity.type
_entity.pdbx_description
1 polymer ?
#
loop_
_entity_poly.entity_id
_entity_poly.type
_entity_poly.pdbx_seq_one_letter_code
_entity_poly.pdbx_strand_id
1 'polypeptide(L)'
;MTKVKKFQEKGTRVLKRYLLKKDRVPGLHKLATPNGDIAPNFRRIEGIPIYGGAHPNEDGVRHILDVVAADGYKKVVWVTLREEAVIFVDGLPYTTHRP
;
A
#
# COMPACT_ATOMS: atom_id res chain seq x y z
N MET A 1 14.45 23.59 22.86
CA MET A 1 14.00 23.39 21.45
C MET A 1 14.26 21.96 21.05
N THR A 2 13.22 21.14 20.88
CA THR A 2 13.35 19.72 20.53
C THR A 2 13.64 19.59 19.03
N LYS A 3 14.80 19.02 18.66
CA LYS A 3 15.09 18.70 17.26
C LYS A 3 14.10 17.63 16.78
N VAL A 4 13.15 18.01 15.93
CA VAL A 4 12.32 17.05 15.21
C VAL A 4 13.23 16.33 14.22
N LYS A 5 13.39 15.01 14.38
CA LYS A 5 14.11 14.19 13.39
C LYS A 5 13.29 14.19 12.10
N LYS A 6 13.82 14.80 11.05
CA LYS A 6 13.23 14.74 9.70
C LYS A 6 13.31 13.31 9.19
N PHE A 7 12.21 12.78 8.66
CA PHE A 7 12.18 11.48 8.01
C PHE A 7 13.22 11.44 6.88
N GLN A 8 14.00 10.36 6.83
CA GLN A 8 14.89 10.05 5.73
C GLN A 8 14.49 8.69 5.14
N GLU A 9 14.27 8.65 3.82
CA GLU A 9 13.82 7.43 3.12
C GLU A 9 14.75 6.22 3.37
N LYS A 10 16.04 6.49 3.58
CA LYS A 10 17.04 5.50 3.99
C LYS A 10 17.51 5.78 5.41
N GLY A 11 17.71 4.71 6.19
CA GLY A 11 18.33 4.79 7.52
C GLY A 11 17.39 5.20 8.66
N THR A 12 16.15 5.60 8.37
CA THR A 12 15.15 5.83 9.43
C THR A 12 14.82 4.52 10.13
N ARG A 13 15.05 4.48 11.44
CA ARG A 13 14.67 3.36 12.31
C ARG A 13 13.31 3.63 12.93
N VAL A 14 12.41 2.66 12.79
CA VAL A 14 11.10 2.60 13.44
C VAL A 14 11.03 1.40 14.37
N LEU A 15 10.08 1.40 15.31
CA LEU A 15 9.85 0.30 16.25
C LEU A 15 11.16 -0.17 16.93
N LYS A 16 11.98 0.80 17.35
CA LYS A 16 13.32 0.66 17.96
C LYS A 16 14.43 0.08 17.06
N ARG A 17 14.13 -0.92 16.21
CA ARG A 17 15.14 -1.73 15.53
C ARG A 17 14.90 -2.04 14.05
N TYR A 18 13.78 -1.59 13.48
CA TYR A 18 13.45 -1.87 12.09
C TYR A 18 13.85 -0.71 11.19
N LEU A 19 14.49 -1.00 10.07
CA LEU A 19 14.77 -0.02 9.03
C LEU A 19 13.55 0.07 8.11
N LEU A 20 13.13 1.30 7.80
CA LEU A 20 12.15 1.52 6.74
C LEU A 20 12.80 1.34 5.38
N LYS A 21 12.15 0.57 4.52
CA LYS A 21 12.49 0.40 3.11
C LYS A 21 11.25 0.77 2.30
N LYS A 22 11.43 1.61 1.28
CA LYS A 22 10.34 1.98 0.37
C LYS A 22 9.75 0.71 -0.23
N ASP A 23 8.43 0.56 -0.11
CA ASP A 23 7.74 -0.65 -0.55
C ASP A 23 7.71 -0.74 -2.08
N ARG A 24 7.57 0.41 -2.74
CA ARG A 24 7.45 0.52 -4.18
C ARG A 24 8.71 1.10 -4.82
N VAL A 25 9.14 0.49 -5.91
CA VAL A 25 10.12 1.05 -6.86
C VAL A 25 9.44 1.37 -8.20
N PRO A 26 9.93 2.36 -8.95
CA PRO A 26 9.43 2.64 -10.31
C PRO A 26 9.49 1.39 -11.20
N GLY A 27 8.49 1.21 -12.08
CA GLY A 27 8.44 0.10 -13.05
C GLY A 27 8.07 -1.28 -12.49
N LEU A 28 7.61 -1.37 -11.24
CA LEU A 28 7.27 -2.68 -10.63
C LEU A 28 5.93 -3.27 -11.14
N HIS A 29 5.03 -2.45 -11.70
CA HIS A 29 3.78 -2.93 -12.28
C HIS A 29 4.02 -3.42 -13.72
N LYS A 30 3.59 -4.66 -14.02
CA LYS A 30 3.82 -5.30 -15.33
C LYS A 30 2.58 -5.29 -16.22
N LEU A 31 1.41 -5.02 -15.65
CA LEU A 31 0.14 -5.04 -16.35
C LEU A 31 -0.31 -3.60 -16.64
N ALA A 32 -0.98 -3.42 -17.77
CA ALA A 32 -1.73 -2.20 -18.04
C ALA A 32 -2.96 -2.17 -17.13
N THR A 33 -2.82 -1.57 -15.95
CA THR A 33 -3.90 -1.42 -14.97
C THR A 33 -4.23 0.06 -14.84
N PRO A 34 -5.49 0.48 -15.08
CA PRO A 34 -5.93 1.83 -14.75
C PRO A 34 -5.56 2.18 -13.31
N ASN A 35 -5.04 3.37 -13.06
CA ASN A 35 -4.59 3.79 -11.73
C ASN A 35 -3.49 2.89 -11.12
N GLY A 36 -2.70 2.20 -11.94
CA GLY A 36 -1.62 1.31 -11.50
C GLY A 36 -0.53 2.02 -10.66
N ASP A 37 -0.45 3.35 -10.71
CA ASP A 37 0.43 4.16 -9.87
C ASP A 37 -0.01 4.30 -8.42
N ILE A 38 -1.29 4.08 -8.13
CA ILE A 38 -1.83 4.12 -6.77
C ILE A 38 -2.33 2.75 -6.31
N ALA A 39 -2.90 1.95 -7.23
CA ALA A 39 -3.44 0.61 -6.99
C ALA A 39 -2.94 -0.40 -8.05
N PRO A 40 -1.66 -0.82 -7.96
CA PRO A 40 -1.05 -1.64 -9.01
C PRO A 40 -1.73 -3.00 -9.15
N ASN A 41 -1.93 -3.45 -10.39
CA ASN A 41 -2.54 -4.75 -10.72
C ASN A 41 -3.94 -4.98 -10.12
N PHE A 42 -4.61 -3.93 -9.61
CA PHE A 42 -5.95 -4.03 -9.04
C PHE A 42 -6.97 -4.49 -10.08
N ARG A 43 -7.75 -5.51 -9.74
CA ARG A 43 -8.78 -6.12 -10.58
C ARG A 43 -9.81 -6.87 -9.75
N ARG A 44 -10.96 -7.13 -10.37
CA ARG A 44 -12.04 -7.94 -9.82
C ARG A 44 -12.16 -9.25 -10.58
N ILE A 45 -12.53 -10.33 -9.90
CA ILE A 45 -12.97 -11.56 -10.57
C ILE A 45 -14.41 -11.35 -11.04
N GLU A 46 -14.66 -11.57 -12.34
CA GLU A 46 -15.98 -11.38 -12.95
C GLU A 46 -17.05 -12.21 -12.24
N GLY A 47 -18.21 -11.60 -12.00
CA GLY A 47 -19.37 -12.25 -11.40
C GLY A 47 -19.33 -12.47 -9.88
N ILE A 48 -18.22 -12.18 -9.18
CA ILE A 48 -18.10 -12.40 -7.73
C ILE A 48 -17.51 -11.18 -6.99
N PRO A 49 -17.76 -11.00 -5.67
CA PRO A 49 -17.27 -9.87 -4.88
C PRO A 49 -15.82 -10.06 -4.40
N ILE A 50 -14.94 -10.58 -5.26
CA ILE A 50 -13.52 -10.82 -4.93
C ILE A 50 -12.66 -9.90 -5.78
N TYR A 51 -11.84 -9.11 -5.09
CA TYR A 51 -10.91 -8.16 -5.68
C TYR A 51 -9.49 -8.51 -5.26
N GLY A 52 -8.51 -8.16 -6.08
CA GLY A 52 -7.11 -8.41 -5.80
C GLY A 52 -6.20 -7.44 -6.53
N GLY A 53 -5.03 -7.19 -5.96
CA GLY A 53 -4.02 -6.29 -6.50
C GLY A 53 -2.71 -6.40 -5.74
N ALA A 54 -1.73 -5.62 -6.16
CA ALA A 54 -0.53 -5.36 -5.37
C ALA A 54 -0.82 -4.32 -4.29
N HIS A 55 0.14 -4.12 -3.38
CA HIS A 55 -0.02 -3.20 -2.26
C HIS A 55 -0.27 -1.75 -2.76
N PRO A 56 -1.39 -1.11 -2.40
CA PRO A 56 -1.70 0.25 -2.81
C PRO A 56 -1.00 1.29 -1.93
N ASN A 57 -0.92 2.53 -2.41
CA ASN A 57 -0.67 3.68 -1.54
C ASN A 57 -1.99 4.17 -0.90
N GLU A 58 -1.94 5.22 -0.08
CA GLU A 58 -3.14 5.73 0.62
C GLU A 58 -4.27 6.12 -0.34
N ASP A 59 -3.94 6.80 -1.44
CA ASP A 59 -4.93 7.15 -2.48
C ASP A 59 -5.47 5.92 -3.21
N GLY A 60 -4.63 4.90 -3.40
CA GLY A 60 -5.03 3.63 -3.95
C GLY A 60 -6.02 2.90 -3.05
N VAL A 61 -5.85 2.95 -1.72
CA VAL A 61 -6.82 2.38 -0.78
C VAL A 61 -8.18 3.09 -0.93
N ARG A 62 -8.20 4.42 -0.99
CA ARG A 62 -9.44 5.20 -1.21
C ARG A 62 -10.10 4.81 -2.53
N HIS A 63 -9.32 4.81 -3.61
CA HIS A 63 -9.81 4.45 -4.94
C HIS A 63 -10.43 3.04 -4.97
N ILE A 64 -9.77 2.06 -4.33
CA ILE A 64 -10.28 0.69 -4.25
C ILE A 64 -11.63 0.67 -3.50
N LEU A 65 -11.74 1.38 -2.38
CA LEU A 65 -12.99 1.44 -1.62
C LEU A 65 -14.11 2.13 -2.40
N ASP A 66 -13.82 3.18 -3.16
CA ASP A 66 -14.78 3.85 -4.03
C ASP A 66 -15.30 2.92 -5.13
N VAL A 67 -14.43 2.14 -5.75
CA VAL A 67 -14.80 1.13 -6.76
C VAL A 67 -15.68 0.05 -6.14
N VAL A 68 -15.29 -0.49 -4.99
CA VAL A 68 -16.06 -1.53 -4.29
C VAL A 68 -17.44 -1.01 -3.86
N ALA A 69 -17.52 0.25 -3.43
CA ALA A 69 -18.79 0.90 -3.11
C ALA A 69 -19.67 1.13 -4.34
N ALA A 70 -19.08 1.56 -5.47
CA ALA A 70 -19.79 1.73 -6.74
C ALA A 70 -20.34 0.40 -7.29
N ASP A 71 -19.65 -0.70 -7.02
CA ASP A 71 -20.11 -2.06 -7.31
C ASP A 71 -21.25 -2.53 -6.38
N GLY A 72 -21.68 -1.71 -5.42
CA GLY A 72 -22.81 -1.94 -4.53
C GLY A 72 -22.47 -2.58 -3.18
N TYR A 73 -21.20 -2.75 -2.86
CA TYR A 73 -20.77 -3.41 -1.61
C TYR A 73 -20.50 -2.39 -0.49
N LYS A 74 -21.11 -2.62 0.67
CA LYS A 74 -21.02 -1.71 1.85
C LYS A 74 -20.09 -2.21 2.95
N LYS A 75 -19.68 -3.49 2.90
CA LYS A 75 -18.81 -4.11 3.89
C LYS A 75 -17.62 -4.72 3.15
N VAL A 76 -16.43 -4.36 3.57
CA VAL A 76 -15.17 -4.80 2.95
C VAL A 76 -14.35 -5.53 3.99
N VAL A 77 -13.90 -6.73 3.64
CA VAL A 77 -12.87 -7.45 4.40
C VAL A 77 -11.57 -7.27 3.64
N TRP A 78 -10.64 -6.54 4.24
CA TRP A 78 -9.31 -6.32 3.66
C TRP A 78 -8.33 -7.36 4.19
N VAL A 79 -7.90 -8.28 3.33
CA VAL A 79 -6.94 -9.33 3.69
C VAL A 79 -5.58 -9.00 3.09
N THR A 80 -4.56 -8.93 3.94
CA THR A 80 -3.15 -8.86 3.51
C THR A 80 -2.50 -10.22 3.69
N LEU A 81 -1.71 -10.64 2.71
CA LEU A 81 -0.91 -11.87 2.75
C LEU A 81 0.56 -11.61 3.12
N ARG A 82 0.88 -10.37 3.53
CA ARG A 82 2.24 -9.97 3.88
C ARG A 82 2.59 -10.44 5.29
N GLU A 83 3.78 -11.00 5.44
CA GLU A 83 4.34 -11.33 6.75
C GLU A 83 4.88 -10.05 7.43
N GLU A 84 5.48 -9.18 6.65
CA GLU A 84 6.05 -7.92 7.10
C GLU A 84 4.99 -6.84 7.35
N ALA A 85 5.25 -6.00 8.35
CA ALA A 85 4.43 -4.83 8.60
C ALA A 85 4.63 -3.78 7.50
N VAL A 86 3.53 -3.15 7.10
CA VAL A 86 3.52 -2.00 6.20
C VAL A 86 3.18 -0.75 6.98
N ILE A 87 3.99 0.29 6.81
CA ILE A 87 3.84 1.58 7.46
C ILE A 87 3.66 2.63 6.37
N PHE A 88 2.64 3.47 6.52
CA PHE A 88 2.44 4.63 5.65
C PHE A 88 3.18 5.84 6.22
N VAL A 89 3.95 6.53 5.38
CA VAL A 89 4.59 7.81 5.68
C VAL A 89 4.20 8.77 4.57
N ASP A 90 3.49 9.85 4.91
CA ASP A 90 2.91 10.81 3.95
C ASP A 90 2.16 10.11 2.80
N GLY A 91 1.34 9.12 3.15
CA GLY A 91 0.54 8.34 2.21
C GLY A 91 1.28 7.31 1.36
N LEU A 92 2.61 7.22 1.47
CA LEU A 92 3.43 6.24 0.75
C LEU A 92 3.73 5.01 1.61
N PRO A 93 3.66 3.79 1.05
CA PRO A 93 3.92 2.57 1.79
C PRO A 93 5.42 2.26 1.94
N TYR A 94 5.79 1.80 3.13
CA TYR A 94 7.12 1.33 3.51
C TYR A 94 7.05 0.00 4.24
N THR A 95 8.03 -0.86 4.01
CA THR A 95 8.21 -2.11 4.76
C THR A 95 9.20 -1.93 5.89
N THR A 96 8.99 -2.70 6.96
CA THR A 96 9.96 -2.81 8.05
C THR A 96 10.89 -3.99 7.80
N HIS A 97 12.18 -3.71 7.62
CA HIS A 97 13.21 -4.75 7.55
C HIS A 97 13.99 -4.79 8.87
N ARG A 98 14.17 -5.99 9.44
CA ARG A 98 15.13 -6.19 10.52
C ARG A 98 16.47 -6.56 9.89
N PRO A 99 17.48 -5.69 9.93
CA PRO A 99 18.83 -6.04 9.47
C PRO A 99 19.43 -7.17 10.31
#